data_AF-A0A1G0JWJ0-F1
#
_entry.id   AF-A0A1G0JWJ0-F1
#
_cell.length_a   1.000
_cell.length_b   1.000
_cell.length_c   1.000
_cell.angle_alpha   90.00
_cell.angle_beta   90.00
_cell.angle_gamma   90.00
#
_symmetry.space_group_name_H-M   'P 1'
#
loop_
_entity.id
_entity.type
_entity.pdbx_description
1 polymer ?
#
loop_
_entity_poly.entity_id
_entity_poly.type
_entity_poly.pdbx_seq_one_letter_code
_entity_poly.pdbx_strand_id
1 'polypeptide(L)'
;MYYFGRLAVLLEGLGRAEEAITHYQRLLERQPDYAAAWFNLALLCKKQRRYAEARTAYENAVRHGIDNVQEVYSNMGVLYSEMRQGEKSMAMYRRALEVDADYIPAIFNLAGLYEESGKRQEALDLYQRILALDPTHWESLARLVQAQKITPENHQLLETLKSSIESAGRDGNALEPLYFALGKALDDLGRYDEAFTAYRTANGISRSRRAPYRRDVTEQAFGRLIELFSADWIEQNKTDSPAAPIFICGMFRSGSTLIEQILARHPAITPGGELDILPWLVAQRLSPFPDAVMNSSRQKLAALSDGYLAALRDLFPDALSVTDKRPDNFLFLGLIKCLFPRARIIYTRRQPLDNCLSIYFQQLGGNLNYATDLADTAHYYRQHDGLITHWQRCFSRDIFTVDYDELVAGPEPVLRGLLEVLNLPWDMDCLRFRDADNLVKTASVWQVREGLHRHSSGRWRHYAVAVENLKTILE
;
A
#
# COMPACT_ATOMS: atom_id res chain seq x y z
N MET A 1 -9.26 -34.89 19.18
CA MET A 1 -9.43 -33.59 19.86
C MET A 1 -8.32 -32.62 19.44
N TYR A 2 -7.07 -32.85 19.86
CA TYR A 2 -5.88 -32.13 19.33
C TYR A 2 -5.66 -32.24 17.81
N TYR A 3 -6.24 -33.27 17.18
CA TYR A 3 -6.11 -33.53 15.75
C TYR A 3 -6.64 -32.37 14.88
N PHE A 4 -7.86 -31.88 15.12
CA PHE A 4 -8.45 -30.84 14.26
C PHE A 4 -7.73 -29.50 14.38
N GLY A 5 -7.36 -29.08 15.61
CA GLY A 5 -6.58 -27.86 15.81
C GLY A 5 -5.17 -27.94 15.22
N ARG A 6 -4.43 -29.03 15.47
CA ARG A 6 -3.09 -29.21 14.89
C ARG A 6 -3.11 -29.33 13.36
N LEU A 7 -4.10 -30.03 12.82
CA LEU A 7 -4.28 -30.15 11.38
C LEU A 7 -4.62 -28.80 10.75
N ALA A 8 -5.46 -27.99 11.38
CA ALA A 8 -5.76 -26.64 10.90
C ALA A 8 -4.50 -25.77 10.86
N VAL A 9 -3.67 -25.77 11.91
CA VAL A 9 -2.39 -25.06 11.93
C VAL A 9 -1.43 -25.55 10.82
N LEU A 10 -1.33 -26.87 10.62
CA LEU A 10 -0.51 -27.45 9.56
C LEU A 10 -1.00 -27.04 8.17
N LEU A 11 -2.32 -27.08 7.94
CA LEU A 11 -2.93 -26.70 6.67
C LEU A 11 -2.76 -25.21 6.39
N GLU A 12 -2.84 -24.35 7.41
CA GLU A 12 -2.51 -22.93 7.29
C GLU A 12 -1.05 -22.73 6.86
N GLY A 13 -0.10 -23.43 7.49
CA GLY A 13 1.31 -23.40 7.10
C GLY A 13 1.57 -23.92 5.67
N LEU A 14 0.69 -24.76 5.14
CA LEU A 14 0.72 -25.26 3.77
C LEU A 14 -0.09 -24.40 2.77
N GLY A 15 -0.67 -23.28 3.21
CA GLY A 15 -1.48 -22.40 2.36
C GLY A 15 -2.88 -22.95 2.02
N ARG A 16 -3.32 -24.03 2.67
CA ARG A 16 -4.62 -24.69 2.45
C ARG A 16 -5.70 -24.10 3.36
N ALA A 17 -5.94 -22.80 3.19
CA ALA A 17 -6.76 -22.00 4.10
C ALA A 17 -8.22 -22.47 4.23
N GLU A 18 -8.90 -22.84 3.14
CA GLU A 18 -10.31 -23.31 3.22
C GLU A 18 -10.46 -24.60 4.02
N GLU A 19 -9.48 -25.49 3.92
CA GLU A 19 -9.47 -26.74 4.69
C GLU A 19 -9.17 -26.48 6.15
N ALA A 20 -8.23 -25.57 6.43
CA ALA A 20 -7.97 -25.13 7.80
C ALA A 20 -9.21 -24.47 8.43
N ILE A 21 -9.96 -23.63 7.71
CA ILE A 21 -11.25 -23.07 8.16
C ILE A 21 -12.22 -24.20 8.51
N THR A 22 -12.40 -25.16 7.60
CA THR A 22 -13.31 -26.31 7.81
C THR A 22 -12.94 -27.10 9.07
N HIS A 23 -11.64 -27.27 9.34
CA HIS A 23 -11.18 -27.98 10.53
C HIS A 23 -11.37 -27.19 11.82
N TYR A 24 -11.20 -25.87 11.81
CA TYR A 24 -11.57 -25.02 12.95
C TYR A 24 -13.09 -25.07 13.22
N GLN A 25 -13.92 -25.00 12.18
CA GLN A 25 -15.37 -25.12 12.31
C GLN A 25 -15.77 -26.47 12.95
N ARG A 26 -15.20 -27.59 12.47
CA ARG A 26 -15.43 -28.93 13.06
C ARG A 26 -14.94 -29.07 14.51
N LEU A 27 -13.88 -28.35 14.88
CA LEU A 27 -13.41 -28.28 16.26
C LEU A 27 -14.46 -27.56 17.13
N LEU A 28 -14.95 -26.42 16.65
CA LEU A 28 -15.93 -25.58 17.34
C LEU A 28 -17.33 -26.21 17.41
N GLU A 29 -17.72 -27.05 16.45
CA GLU A 29 -18.93 -27.90 16.55
C GLU A 29 -18.87 -28.84 17.77
N ARG A 30 -17.67 -29.29 18.16
CA ARG A 30 -17.46 -30.22 19.28
C ARG A 30 -17.15 -29.51 20.59
N GLN A 31 -16.53 -28.33 20.52
CA GLN A 31 -16.13 -27.50 21.65
C GLN A 31 -16.47 -26.04 21.35
N PRO A 32 -17.74 -25.64 21.44
CA PRO A 32 -18.17 -24.28 21.11
C PRO A 32 -17.54 -23.22 22.02
N ASP A 33 -17.11 -23.60 23.22
CA ASP A 33 -16.48 -22.75 24.22
C ASP A 33 -14.96 -22.61 24.06
N TYR A 34 -14.35 -23.22 23.04
CA TYR A 34 -12.91 -23.13 22.86
C TYR A 34 -12.47 -21.79 22.23
N ALA A 35 -12.30 -20.77 23.08
CA ALA A 35 -12.04 -19.39 22.68
C ALA A 35 -10.82 -19.21 21.74
N ALA A 36 -9.73 -19.95 21.96
CA ALA A 36 -8.55 -19.89 21.10
C ALA A 36 -8.82 -20.38 19.67
N ALA A 37 -9.71 -21.36 19.49
CA ALA A 37 -10.11 -21.84 18.16
C ALA A 37 -10.95 -20.79 17.42
N TRP A 38 -11.82 -20.07 18.13
CA TRP A 38 -12.55 -18.92 17.57
C TRP A 38 -11.60 -17.81 17.12
N PHE A 39 -10.59 -17.47 17.92
CA PHE A 39 -9.59 -16.46 17.57
C PHE A 39 -8.79 -16.85 16.31
N ASN A 40 -8.31 -18.09 16.24
CA ASN A 40 -7.56 -18.56 15.07
C ASN A 40 -8.43 -18.66 13.82
N LEU A 41 -9.69 -19.09 13.96
CA LEU A 41 -10.67 -19.03 12.87
C LEU A 41 -10.84 -17.60 12.38
N ALA A 42 -10.94 -16.63 13.28
CA ALA A 42 -11.09 -15.23 12.92
C ALA A 42 -9.88 -14.67 12.15
N LEU A 43 -8.67 -15.00 12.58
CA LEU A 43 -7.43 -14.63 11.87
C LEU A 43 -7.41 -15.20 10.45
N LEU A 44 -7.81 -16.47 10.29
CA LEU A 44 -7.81 -17.14 8.99
C LEU A 44 -8.92 -16.61 8.07
N CYS A 45 -10.12 -16.40 8.59
CA CYS A 45 -11.22 -15.75 7.86
C CYS A 45 -10.83 -14.34 7.41
N LYS A 46 -10.13 -13.55 8.25
CA LYS A 46 -9.60 -12.22 7.89
C LYS A 46 -8.62 -12.33 6.73
N LYS A 47 -7.64 -13.24 6.80
CA LYS A 47 -6.66 -13.48 5.70
C LYS A 47 -7.37 -13.84 4.39
N GLN A 48 -8.48 -14.56 4.47
CA GLN A 48 -9.32 -14.93 3.32
C GLN A 48 -10.34 -13.85 2.92
N ARG A 49 -10.30 -12.65 3.51
CA ARG A 49 -11.23 -11.54 3.27
C ARG A 49 -12.70 -11.89 3.58
N ARG A 50 -12.94 -12.94 4.38
CA ARG A 50 -14.25 -13.34 4.92
C ARG A 50 -14.57 -12.51 6.15
N TYR A 51 -14.68 -11.20 5.96
CA TYR A 51 -14.66 -10.22 7.06
C TYR A 51 -15.84 -10.36 8.03
N ALA A 52 -17.04 -10.69 7.54
CA ALA A 52 -18.20 -10.93 8.40
C ALA A 52 -18.01 -12.14 9.32
N GLU A 53 -17.43 -13.22 8.80
CA GLU A 53 -17.13 -14.43 9.57
C GLU A 53 -15.98 -14.18 10.55
N ALA A 54 -14.94 -13.45 10.13
CA ALA A 54 -13.86 -13.03 11.01
C ALA A 54 -14.38 -12.22 12.21
N ARG A 55 -15.26 -11.24 11.97
CA ARG A 55 -15.89 -10.45 13.04
C ARG A 55 -16.66 -11.35 14.00
N THR A 56 -17.51 -12.22 13.47
CA THR A 56 -18.32 -13.15 14.28
C THR A 56 -17.43 -14.08 15.11
N ALA A 57 -16.33 -14.57 14.54
CA ALA A 57 -15.39 -15.43 15.24
C ALA A 57 -14.62 -14.67 16.36
N TYR A 58 -14.19 -13.43 16.13
CA TYR A 58 -13.60 -12.61 17.20
C TYR A 58 -14.60 -12.34 18.34
N GLU A 59 -15.84 -12.00 18.02
CA GLU A 59 -16.90 -11.79 19.02
C GLU A 59 -17.15 -13.06 19.86
N ASN A 60 -17.09 -14.25 19.24
CA ASN A 60 -17.16 -15.52 19.95
C ASN A 60 -15.92 -15.79 20.82
N ALA A 61 -14.72 -15.46 20.35
CA ALA A 61 -13.50 -15.61 21.15
C ALA A 61 -13.59 -14.80 22.46
N VAL A 62 -14.07 -13.55 22.38
CA VAL A 62 -14.32 -12.72 23.57
C VAL A 62 -15.44 -13.31 24.44
N ARG A 63 -16.57 -13.71 23.84
CA ARG A 63 -17.72 -14.31 24.56
C ARG A 63 -17.33 -15.56 25.35
N HIS A 64 -16.42 -16.36 24.83
CA HIS A 64 -15.96 -17.60 25.45
C HIS A 64 -14.73 -17.42 26.35
N GLY A 65 -14.35 -16.19 26.69
CA GLY A 65 -13.37 -15.91 27.74
C GLY A 65 -11.93 -16.15 27.32
N ILE A 66 -11.52 -15.69 26.13
CA ILE A 66 -10.10 -15.65 25.76
C ILE A 66 -9.30 -14.78 26.75
N ASP A 67 -8.12 -15.25 27.16
CA ASP A 67 -7.32 -14.56 28.19
C ASP A 67 -6.80 -13.19 27.72
N ASN A 68 -6.32 -13.09 26.47
CA ASN A 68 -5.74 -11.86 25.90
C ASN A 68 -6.79 -11.05 25.12
N VAL A 69 -7.82 -10.56 25.80
CA VAL A 69 -8.93 -9.83 25.15
C VAL A 69 -8.46 -8.58 24.38
N GLN A 70 -7.45 -7.87 24.88
CA GLN A 70 -6.85 -6.70 24.22
C GLN A 70 -6.25 -7.03 22.85
N GLU A 71 -5.68 -8.23 22.69
CA GLU A 71 -5.16 -8.71 21.40
C GLU A 71 -6.30 -8.95 20.41
N VAL A 72 -7.44 -9.46 20.88
CA VAL A 72 -8.63 -9.65 20.04
C VAL A 72 -9.17 -8.31 19.57
N TYR A 73 -9.33 -7.33 20.47
CA TYR A 73 -9.79 -5.99 20.09
C TYR A 73 -8.81 -5.30 19.14
N SER A 74 -7.50 -5.42 19.35
CA SER A 74 -6.50 -4.89 18.41
C SER A 74 -6.64 -5.53 17.02
N ASN A 75 -6.83 -6.85 16.95
CA ASN A 75 -7.06 -7.55 15.67
C ASN A 75 -8.40 -7.19 15.00
N MET A 76 -9.45 -6.92 15.77
CA MET A 76 -10.71 -6.36 15.25
C MET A 76 -10.51 -4.94 14.71
N GLY A 77 -9.65 -4.14 15.34
CA GLY A 77 -9.24 -2.83 14.82
C GLY A 77 -8.60 -2.94 13.43
N VAL A 78 -7.63 -3.85 13.28
CA VAL A 78 -6.99 -4.15 11.99
C VAL A 78 -8.03 -4.61 10.96
N LEU A 79 -8.95 -5.50 11.34
CA LEU A 79 -10.04 -5.96 10.47
C LEU A 79 -10.89 -4.78 9.96
N TYR A 80 -11.31 -3.87 10.83
CA TYR A 80 -12.08 -2.69 10.41
C TYR A 80 -11.25 -1.71 9.56
N SER A 81 -9.95 -1.58 9.81
CA SER A 81 -9.05 -0.79 8.96
C SER A 81 -8.98 -1.36 7.53
N GLU A 82 -8.86 -2.68 7.38
CA GLU A 82 -8.89 -3.36 6.07
C GLU A 82 -10.23 -3.19 5.35
N MET A 83 -11.33 -3.10 6.10
CA MET A 83 -12.67 -2.79 5.58
C MET A 83 -12.92 -1.29 5.34
N ARG A 84 -11.92 -0.43 5.49
CA ARG A 84 -12.03 1.04 5.37
C ARG A 84 -13.01 1.69 6.37
N GLN A 85 -13.26 1.04 7.51
CA GLN A 85 -14.14 1.55 8.57
C GLN A 85 -13.30 2.17 9.71
N GLY A 86 -12.70 3.33 9.43
CA GLY A 86 -11.76 4.04 10.32
C GLY A 86 -12.27 4.27 11.75
N GLU A 87 -13.50 4.77 11.90
CA GLU A 87 -14.09 5.02 13.22
C GLU A 87 -14.28 3.74 14.04
N LYS A 88 -14.71 2.65 13.40
CA LYS A 88 -14.83 1.34 14.09
C LYS A 88 -13.47 0.75 14.44
N SER A 89 -12.48 0.92 13.57
CA SER A 89 -11.09 0.57 13.84
C SER A 89 -10.57 1.28 15.09
N MET A 90 -10.73 2.61 15.14
CA MET A 90 -10.36 3.44 16.28
C MET A 90 -11.07 3.01 17.57
N ALA A 91 -12.37 2.72 17.51
CA ALA A 91 -13.13 2.24 18.66
C ALA A 91 -12.60 0.91 19.20
N MET A 92 -12.18 -0.02 18.32
CA MET A 92 -11.61 -1.30 18.77
C MET A 92 -10.21 -1.12 19.38
N TYR A 93 -9.34 -0.26 18.83
CA TYR A 93 -8.07 0.04 19.48
C TYR A 93 -8.27 0.69 20.85
N ARG A 94 -9.22 1.61 21.00
CA ARG A 94 -9.56 2.20 22.30
C ARG A 94 -10.04 1.14 23.30
N ARG A 95 -10.88 0.19 22.87
CA ARG A 95 -11.28 -0.95 23.71
C ARG A 95 -10.13 -1.84 24.13
N ALA A 96 -9.15 -2.07 23.26
CA ALA A 96 -7.93 -2.79 23.65
C ALA A 96 -7.19 -2.04 24.77
N LEU A 97 -7.11 -0.71 24.66
CA LEU A 97 -6.47 0.16 25.65
C LEU A 97 -7.29 0.36 26.94
N GLU A 98 -8.60 0.12 26.92
CA GLU A 98 -9.44 0.06 28.12
C GLU A 98 -9.16 -1.21 28.93
N VAL A 99 -8.84 -2.33 28.26
CA VAL A 99 -8.45 -3.60 28.90
C VAL A 99 -7.03 -3.55 29.42
N ASP A 100 -6.10 -3.06 28.61
CA ASP A 100 -4.69 -2.91 28.94
C ASP A 100 -4.18 -1.59 28.34
N ALA A 101 -4.05 -0.58 29.21
CA ALA A 101 -3.67 0.76 28.81
C ALA A 101 -2.31 0.79 28.10
N ASP A 102 -1.38 -0.11 28.46
CA ASP A 102 0.00 -0.11 27.98
C ASP A 102 0.24 -1.16 26.89
N TYR A 103 -0.83 -1.70 26.29
CA TYR A 103 -0.75 -2.65 25.18
C TYR A 103 -0.18 -2.00 23.91
N ILE A 104 1.15 -2.03 23.77
CA ILE A 104 1.91 -1.41 22.68
C ILE A 104 1.33 -1.67 21.28
N PRO A 105 0.90 -2.89 20.89
CA PRO A 105 0.34 -3.12 19.57
C PRO A 105 -0.90 -2.26 19.27
N ALA A 106 -1.78 -2.03 20.24
CA ALA A 106 -2.94 -1.16 20.04
C ALA A 106 -2.55 0.33 20.02
N ILE A 107 -1.59 0.75 20.85
CA ILE A 107 -1.06 2.12 20.83
C ILE A 107 -0.43 2.42 19.45
N PHE A 108 0.37 1.49 18.93
CA PHE A 108 1.08 1.65 17.66
C PHE A 108 0.11 1.70 16.47
N ASN A 109 -0.87 0.79 16.45
CA ASN A 109 -1.89 0.78 15.39
C ASN A 109 -2.79 2.02 15.44
N LEU A 110 -3.10 2.54 16.64
CA LEU A 110 -3.83 3.79 16.79
C LEU A 110 -3.01 4.99 16.32
N ALA A 111 -1.71 5.03 16.60
CA ALA A 111 -0.79 6.04 16.09
C ALA A 111 -0.77 6.03 14.55
N GLY A 112 -0.67 4.86 13.93
CA GLY A 112 -0.77 4.70 12.48
C GLY A 112 -2.09 5.22 11.90
N LEU A 113 -3.22 5.00 12.58
CA LEU A 113 -4.51 5.54 12.16
C LEU A 113 -4.57 7.08 12.29
N TYR A 114 -3.92 7.65 13.30
CA TYR A 114 -3.74 9.10 13.39
C TYR A 114 -2.83 9.66 12.29
N GLU A 115 -1.78 8.94 11.90
CA GLU A 115 -1.00 9.31 10.70
C GLU A 115 -1.88 9.30 9.44
N GLU A 116 -2.62 8.21 9.23
CA GLU A 116 -3.51 8.05 8.07
C GLU A 116 -4.60 9.12 8.03
N SER A 117 -5.11 9.58 9.18
CA SER A 117 -6.10 10.67 9.28
C SER A 117 -5.50 12.08 9.34
N GLY A 118 -4.17 12.22 9.29
CA GLY A 118 -3.50 13.52 9.30
C GLY A 118 -3.41 14.19 10.69
N LYS A 119 -3.80 13.48 11.75
CA LYS A 119 -3.72 13.90 13.15
C LYS A 119 -2.29 13.74 13.69
N ARG A 120 -1.40 14.62 13.19
CA ARG A 120 0.05 14.50 13.40
C ARG A 120 0.42 14.52 14.88
N GLN A 121 -0.09 15.47 15.65
CA GLN A 121 0.30 15.60 17.06
C GLN A 121 -0.13 14.37 17.86
N GLU A 122 -1.33 13.87 17.64
CA GLU A 122 -1.85 12.69 18.32
C GLU A 122 -1.04 11.43 17.97
N ALA A 123 -0.55 11.29 16.73
CA ALA A 123 0.36 10.21 16.38
C ALA A 123 1.72 10.34 17.10
N LEU A 124 2.29 11.55 17.16
CA LEU A 124 3.55 11.81 17.84
C LEU A 124 3.47 11.49 19.35
N ASP A 125 2.39 11.91 20.00
CA ASP A 125 2.17 11.67 21.43
C ASP A 125 2.11 10.16 21.73
N LEU A 126 1.46 9.37 20.87
CA LEU A 126 1.41 7.91 21.02
C LEU A 126 2.75 7.23 20.74
N TYR A 127 3.51 7.68 19.74
CA TYR A 127 4.86 7.15 19.49
C TYR A 127 5.80 7.45 20.67
N GLN A 128 5.73 8.66 21.23
CA GLN A 128 6.48 9.02 22.44
C GLN A 128 6.06 8.17 23.64
N ARG A 129 4.76 7.91 23.80
CA ARG A 129 4.25 7.01 24.84
C ARG A 129 4.82 5.60 24.70
N ILE A 130 4.88 5.05 23.49
CA ILE A 130 5.51 3.73 23.27
C ILE A 130 6.98 3.75 23.67
N LEU A 131 7.73 4.80 23.31
CA LEU A 131 9.14 4.91 23.67
C LEU A 131 9.39 5.09 25.17
N ALA A 132 8.40 5.59 25.92
CA ALA A 132 8.44 5.64 27.38
C ALA A 132 8.22 4.25 28.02
N LEU A 133 7.40 3.40 27.40
CA LEU A 133 7.12 2.03 27.85
C LEU A 133 8.22 1.05 27.43
N ASP A 134 8.70 1.19 26.20
CA ASP A 134 9.76 0.40 25.58
C ASP A 134 10.70 1.32 24.79
N PRO A 135 11.80 1.77 25.42
CA PRO A 135 12.82 2.59 24.75
C PRO A 135 13.51 1.89 23.57
N THR A 136 13.35 0.57 23.44
CA THR A 136 13.88 -0.25 22.34
C THR A 136 12.86 -0.54 21.25
N HIS A 137 11.71 0.14 21.26
CA HIS A 137 10.73 0.05 20.18
C HIS A 137 11.16 0.86 18.95
N TRP A 138 12.14 0.34 18.22
CA TRP A 138 12.84 1.00 17.11
C TRP A 138 11.92 1.50 16.00
N GLU A 139 10.82 0.77 15.74
CA GLU A 139 9.84 1.16 14.74
C GLU A 139 9.12 2.46 15.14
N SER A 140 8.80 2.65 16.43
CA SER A 140 8.17 3.89 16.91
C SER A 140 9.13 5.06 16.84
N LEU A 141 10.41 4.85 17.15
CA LEU A 141 11.43 5.90 17.01
C LEU A 141 11.59 6.31 15.54
N ALA A 142 11.65 5.34 14.63
CA ALA A 142 11.71 5.62 13.21
C ALA A 142 10.48 6.39 12.72
N ARG A 143 9.27 5.98 13.12
CA ARG A 143 8.01 6.69 12.80
C ARG A 143 8.00 8.12 13.35
N LEU A 144 8.45 8.31 14.58
CA LEU A 144 8.55 9.61 15.23
C LEU A 144 9.45 10.59 14.45
N VAL A 145 10.59 10.10 13.93
CA VAL A 145 11.52 10.87 13.08
C VAL A 145 10.89 11.16 11.71
N GLN A 146 10.16 10.21 11.14
CA GLN A 146 9.52 10.40 9.83
C GLN A 146 8.38 11.43 9.89
N ALA A 147 7.66 11.50 11.01
CA ALA A 147 6.52 12.40 11.19
C ALA A 147 6.89 13.86 11.53
N GLN A 148 8.17 14.18 11.78
CA GLN A 148 8.62 15.51 12.18
C GLN A 148 9.78 16.01 11.33
N LYS A 149 9.80 17.28 10.94
CA LYS A 149 10.98 17.88 10.28
C LYS A 149 12.12 18.04 11.29
N ILE A 150 13.29 17.51 10.97
CA ILE A 150 14.49 17.68 11.79
C ILE A 150 15.17 19.00 11.40
N THR A 151 15.49 19.81 12.39
CA THR A 151 16.18 21.09 12.25
C THR A 151 17.38 21.12 13.21
N PRO A 152 18.36 22.02 13.00
CA PRO A 152 19.48 22.17 13.93
C PRO A 152 19.03 22.43 15.38
N GLU A 153 17.89 23.08 15.57
CA GLU A 153 17.34 23.45 16.88
C GLU A 153 16.67 22.28 17.63
N ASN A 154 16.20 21.24 16.93
CA ASN A 154 15.54 20.07 17.53
C ASN A 154 16.36 18.76 17.42
N HIS A 155 17.69 18.88 17.33
CA HIS A 155 18.64 17.78 17.10
C HIS A 155 18.68 16.69 18.19
N GLN A 156 18.03 16.87 19.35
CA GLN A 156 18.00 15.85 20.40
C GLN A 156 17.43 14.50 19.91
N LEU A 157 16.46 14.54 19.00
CA LEU A 157 15.90 13.33 18.39
C LEU A 157 16.92 12.62 17.49
N LEU A 158 17.79 13.38 16.81
CA LEU A 158 18.89 12.83 16.02
C LEU A 158 19.94 12.15 16.91
N GLU A 159 20.27 12.73 18.06
CA GLU A 159 21.20 12.10 19.02
C GLU A 159 20.61 10.83 19.64
N THR A 160 19.31 10.85 19.98
CA THR A 160 18.58 9.65 20.43
C THR A 160 18.61 8.55 19.37
N LEU A 161 18.42 8.92 18.10
CA LEU A 161 18.48 8.00 16.98
C LEU A 161 19.87 7.38 16.79
N LYS A 162 20.93 8.19 16.87
CA LYS A 162 22.32 7.70 16.79
C LYS A 162 22.66 6.75 17.94
N SER A 163 22.30 7.12 19.17
CA SER A 163 22.52 6.25 20.34
C SER A 163 21.74 4.94 20.23
N SER A 164 20.51 4.98 19.68
CA SER A 164 19.71 3.78 19.43
C SER A 164 20.37 2.84 18.42
N ILE A 165 20.95 3.39 17.34
CA ILE A 165 21.74 2.63 16.34
C ILE A 165 22.94 1.95 17.00
N GLU A 166 23.66 2.65 17.87
CA GLU A 166 24.79 2.09 18.62
C GLU A 166 24.34 0.93 19.53
N SER A 167 23.22 1.12 20.24
CA SER A 167 22.67 0.10 21.17
C SER A 167 22.13 -1.14 20.45
N ALA A 168 21.58 -0.98 19.24
CA ALA A 168 21.02 -2.06 18.44
C ALA A 168 22.10 -3.05 17.96
N GLY A 169 23.38 -2.66 17.99
CA GLY A 169 24.52 -3.51 17.70
C GLY A 169 24.50 -4.07 16.28
N ARG A 170 24.13 -5.35 16.12
CA ARG A 170 24.05 -6.05 14.81
C ARG A 170 22.64 -6.53 14.46
N ASP A 171 21.63 -6.15 15.24
CA ASP A 171 20.25 -6.57 14.95
C ASP A 171 19.73 -5.86 13.68
N GLY A 172 19.70 -6.60 12.57
CA GLY A 172 19.20 -6.08 11.30
C GLY A 172 17.72 -5.67 11.32
N ASN A 173 16.90 -6.20 12.24
CA ASN A 173 15.49 -5.80 12.39
C ASN A 173 15.39 -4.40 13.01
N ALA A 174 16.28 -4.09 13.96
CA ALA A 174 16.40 -2.80 14.60
C ALA A 174 17.08 -1.77 13.68
N LEU A 175 18.21 -2.14 13.09
CA LEU A 175 19.06 -1.22 12.34
C LEU A 175 18.41 -0.72 11.04
N GLU A 176 17.65 -1.57 10.32
CA GLU A 176 17.00 -1.18 9.06
C GLU A 176 16.11 0.07 9.20
N PRO A 177 15.06 0.09 10.05
CA PRO A 177 14.22 1.27 10.22
C PRO A 177 14.98 2.47 10.80
N LEU A 178 15.94 2.26 11.71
CA LEU A 178 16.73 3.35 12.30
C LEU A 178 17.63 4.03 11.25
N TYR A 179 18.27 3.29 10.34
CA TYR A 179 19.07 3.89 9.27
C TYR A 179 18.21 4.62 8.23
N PHE A 180 17.00 4.14 7.93
CA PHE A 180 16.05 4.91 7.10
C PHE A 180 15.66 6.23 7.77
N ALA A 181 15.37 6.21 9.07
CA ALA A 181 15.09 7.41 9.85
C ALA A 181 16.31 8.36 9.88
N LEU A 182 17.53 7.82 9.98
CA LEU A 182 18.75 8.62 10.01
C LEU A 182 18.98 9.29 8.65
N GLY A 183 18.80 8.56 7.55
CA GLY A 183 18.87 9.10 6.20
C GLY A 183 17.91 10.28 6.02
N LYS A 184 16.69 10.16 6.54
CA LYS A 184 15.70 11.24 6.48
C LYS A 184 16.06 12.43 7.37
N ALA A 185 16.50 12.19 8.60
CA ALA A 185 16.93 13.25 9.51
C ALA A 185 18.12 14.06 8.95
N LEU A 186 19.09 13.39 8.33
CA LEU A 186 20.24 14.03 7.69
C LEU A 186 19.85 14.79 6.42
N ASP A 187 18.90 14.27 5.64
CA ASP A 187 18.34 14.95 4.48
C ASP A 187 17.60 16.24 4.86
N ASP A 188 16.80 16.23 5.93
CA ASP A 188 16.13 17.44 6.45
C ASP A 188 17.15 18.54 6.84
N LEU A 189 18.33 18.13 7.32
CA LEU A 189 19.46 19.00 7.68
C LEU A 189 20.34 19.41 6.47
N GLY A 190 20.03 18.95 5.26
CA GLY A 190 20.82 19.23 4.06
C GLY A 190 22.17 18.48 3.98
N ARG A 191 22.39 17.47 4.82
CA ARG A 191 23.62 16.67 4.88
C ARG A 191 23.54 15.49 3.91
N TYR A 192 23.45 15.80 2.61
CA TYR A 192 23.03 14.82 1.59
C TYR A 192 23.95 13.60 1.43
N ASP A 193 25.28 13.77 1.51
CA ASP A 193 26.22 12.64 1.38
C ASP A 193 26.10 11.64 2.54
N GLU A 194 25.92 12.17 3.76
CA GLU A 194 25.71 11.36 4.96
C GLU A 194 24.33 10.70 4.96
N ALA A 195 23.30 11.45 4.53
CA ALA A 195 21.96 10.92 4.32
C ALA A 195 21.99 9.74 3.34
N PHE A 196 22.66 9.90 2.20
CA PHE A 196 22.79 8.85 1.20
C PHE A 196 23.52 7.62 1.76
N THR A 197 24.57 7.84 2.55
CA THR A 197 25.28 6.75 3.23
C THR A 197 24.37 5.98 4.18
N ALA A 198 23.54 6.66 4.97
CA ALA A 198 22.56 6.03 5.85
C ALA A 198 21.50 5.23 5.05
N TYR A 199 20.94 5.81 3.99
CA TYR A 199 20.00 5.10 3.11
C TYR A 199 20.62 3.87 2.46
N ARG A 200 21.90 3.95 2.04
CA ARG A 200 22.63 2.83 1.47
C ARG A 200 22.81 1.70 2.48
N THR A 201 23.14 2.03 3.73
CA THR A 201 23.25 1.04 4.81
C THR A 201 21.89 0.38 5.08
N ALA A 202 20.81 1.17 5.22
CA ALA A 202 19.46 0.64 5.42
C ALA A 202 19.04 -0.33 4.30
N ASN A 203 19.25 0.08 3.05
CA ASN A 203 18.92 -0.74 1.89
C ASN A 203 19.80 -1.99 1.76
N GLY A 204 21.07 -1.93 2.16
CA GLY A 204 21.93 -3.11 2.24
C GLY A 204 21.44 -4.15 3.25
N ILE A 205 21.00 -3.71 4.43
CA ILE A 205 20.39 -4.58 5.46
C ILE A 205 19.10 -5.19 4.92
N SER A 206 18.22 -4.35 4.36
CA SER A 206 16.96 -4.76 3.74
C SER A 206 17.18 -5.81 2.63
N ARG A 207 18.16 -5.59 1.74
CA ARG A 207 18.53 -6.53 0.67
C ARG A 207 19.00 -7.89 1.21
N SER A 208 19.75 -7.91 2.31
CA SER A 208 20.28 -9.15 2.91
C SER A 208 19.20 -10.05 3.52
N ARG A 209 18.04 -9.48 3.84
CA ARG A 209 16.92 -10.16 4.52
C ARG A 209 15.79 -10.56 3.58
N ARG A 210 15.88 -10.22 2.30
CA ARG A 210 14.79 -10.37 1.32
C ARG A 210 15.24 -11.25 0.15
N ALA A 211 14.26 -11.78 -0.58
CA ALA A 211 14.53 -12.46 -1.84
C ALA A 211 15.22 -11.48 -2.82
N PRO A 212 16.30 -11.89 -3.49
CA PRO A 212 17.03 -11.01 -4.40
C PRO A 212 16.15 -10.61 -5.59
N TYR A 213 16.28 -9.36 -6.01
CA TYR A 213 15.67 -8.90 -7.26
C TYR A 213 16.37 -9.57 -8.45
N ARG A 214 15.58 -10.07 -9.40
CA ARG A 214 16.04 -10.80 -10.58
C ARG A 214 15.57 -10.08 -11.83
N ARG A 215 16.52 -9.43 -12.50
CA ARG A 215 16.28 -8.64 -13.73
C ARG A 215 15.68 -9.50 -14.84
N ASP A 216 16.27 -10.69 -15.05
CA ASP A 216 15.83 -11.68 -16.03
C ASP A 216 14.37 -12.14 -15.82
N VAL A 217 13.99 -12.40 -14.57
CA VAL A 217 12.60 -12.79 -14.22
C VAL A 217 11.64 -11.62 -14.47
N THR A 218 12.06 -10.40 -14.16
CA THR A 218 11.24 -9.19 -14.36
C THR A 218 11.04 -8.91 -15.85
N GLU A 219 12.11 -8.95 -16.65
CA GLU A 219 12.05 -8.80 -18.11
C GLU A 219 11.10 -9.83 -18.74
N GLN A 220 11.19 -11.10 -18.31
CA GLN A 220 10.29 -12.15 -18.79
C GLN A 220 8.83 -11.88 -18.41
N ALA A 221 8.56 -11.47 -17.16
CA ALA A 221 7.21 -11.18 -16.71
C ALA A 221 6.57 -10.00 -17.47
N PHE A 222 7.31 -8.90 -17.65
CA PHE A 222 6.84 -7.74 -18.39
C PHE A 222 6.70 -8.04 -19.89
N GLY A 223 7.67 -8.76 -20.47
CA GLY A 223 7.61 -9.23 -21.84
C GLY A 223 6.39 -10.12 -22.11
N ARG A 224 6.02 -11.00 -21.17
CA ARG A 224 4.82 -11.85 -21.31
C ARG A 224 3.53 -11.06 -21.27
N LEU A 225 3.44 -10.00 -20.46
CA LEU A 225 2.29 -9.10 -20.49
C LEU A 225 2.14 -8.41 -21.85
N ILE A 226 3.25 -7.92 -22.42
CA ILE A 226 3.26 -7.26 -23.73
C ILE A 226 2.90 -8.24 -24.85
N GLU A 227 3.45 -9.46 -24.81
CA GLU A 227 3.22 -10.49 -25.82
C GLU A 227 1.78 -10.99 -25.84
N LEU A 228 1.18 -11.24 -24.67
CA LEU A 228 -0.13 -11.88 -24.58
C LEU A 228 -1.30 -10.90 -24.75
N PHE A 229 -1.17 -9.66 -24.30
CA PHE A 229 -2.26 -8.68 -24.35
C PHE A 229 -2.07 -7.67 -25.49
N SER A 230 -2.44 -8.05 -26.71
CA SER A 230 -2.54 -7.11 -27.84
C SER A 230 -3.89 -6.37 -27.86
N ALA A 231 -3.96 -5.24 -28.58
CA ALA A 231 -5.21 -4.50 -28.76
C ALA A 231 -6.33 -5.38 -29.35
N ASP A 232 -6.00 -6.18 -30.38
CA ASP A 232 -6.94 -7.11 -31.01
C ASP A 232 -7.40 -8.20 -30.05
N TRP A 233 -6.47 -8.74 -29.26
CA TRP A 233 -6.81 -9.78 -28.28
C TRP A 233 -7.75 -9.22 -27.20
N ILE A 234 -7.48 -8.02 -26.68
CA ILE A 234 -8.33 -7.35 -25.70
C ILE A 234 -9.72 -7.11 -26.30
N GLU A 235 -9.81 -6.59 -27.52
CA GLU A 235 -11.09 -6.30 -28.18
C GLU A 235 -11.95 -7.56 -28.37
N GLN A 236 -11.32 -8.69 -28.72
CA GLN A 236 -12.00 -9.98 -28.91
C GLN A 236 -12.47 -10.63 -27.59
N ASN A 237 -11.76 -10.38 -26.49
CA ASN A 237 -11.97 -11.08 -25.22
C ASN A 237 -12.64 -10.22 -24.14
N LYS A 238 -12.86 -8.93 -24.38
CA LYS A 238 -13.51 -8.04 -23.42
C LYS A 238 -14.94 -8.47 -23.09
N THR A 239 -15.36 -8.24 -21.87
CA THR A 239 -16.74 -8.48 -21.41
C THR A 239 -17.69 -7.41 -21.96
N ASP A 240 -18.99 -7.58 -21.73
CA ASP A 240 -20.02 -6.56 -22.02
C ASP A 240 -20.31 -5.65 -20.80
N SER A 241 -19.44 -5.64 -19.79
CA SER A 241 -19.65 -4.87 -18.56
C SER A 241 -19.83 -3.38 -18.87
N PRO A 242 -20.95 -2.75 -18.45
CA PRO A 242 -21.18 -1.33 -18.69
C PRO A 242 -20.42 -0.45 -17.70
N ALA A 243 -19.81 -1.04 -16.66
CA ALA A 243 -19.13 -0.33 -15.60
C ALA A 243 -17.89 0.40 -16.11
N ALA A 244 -17.64 1.57 -15.52
CA ALA A 244 -16.51 2.43 -15.84
C ALA A 244 -15.71 2.80 -14.57
N PRO A 245 -15.15 1.80 -13.85
CA PRO A 245 -14.31 2.07 -12.68
C PRO A 245 -13.09 2.91 -13.06
N ILE A 246 -12.61 3.71 -12.11
CA ILE A 246 -11.45 4.58 -12.27
C ILE A 246 -10.27 3.92 -11.58
N PHE A 247 -9.26 3.54 -12.35
CA PHE A 247 -8.01 3.00 -11.83
C PHE A 247 -6.94 4.09 -11.83
N ILE A 248 -6.15 4.15 -10.76
CA ILE A 248 -5.00 5.06 -10.66
C ILE A 248 -3.75 4.22 -10.45
N CYS A 249 -2.74 4.38 -11.31
CA CYS A 249 -1.53 3.57 -11.28
C CYS A 249 -0.28 4.33 -11.71
N GLY A 250 0.87 3.69 -11.57
CA GLY A 250 2.17 4.19 -11.99
C GLY A 250 3.27 3.69 -11.07
N MET A 251 4.51 4.08 -11.32
CA MET A 251 5.61 3.72 -10.43
C MET A 251 5.31 4.12 -8.99
N PHE A 252 5.75 3.31 -8.02
CA PHE A 252 5.67 3.70 -6.61
C PHE A 252 6.34 5.08 -6.43
N ARG A 253 5.74 6.02 -5.69
CA ARG A 253 6.24 7.42 -5.51
C ARG A 253 6.23 8.32 -6.75
N SER A 254 5.42 7.98 -7.77
CA SER A 254 5.17 8.82 -8.95
C SER A 254 4.07 9.88 -8.77
N GLY A 255 3.33 9.88 -7.64
CA GLY A 255 2.28 10.87 -7.37
C GLY A 255 0.84 10.32 -7.38
N SER A 256 0.64 9.01 -7.54
CA SER A 256 -0.68 8.37 -7.56
C SER A 256 -1.55 8.65 -6.32
N THR A 257 -0.95 8.69 -5.12
CA THR A 257 -1.72 9.06 -3.92
C THR A 257 -2.15 10.52 -3.94
N LEU A 258 -1.29 11.44 -4.40
CA LEU A 258 -1.62 12.87 -4.46
C LEU A 258 -2.80 13.13 -5.41
N ILE A 259 -2.80 12.50 -6.60
CA ILE A 259 -3.91 12.68 -7.54
C ILE A 259 -5.21 12.08 -7.01
N GLU A 260 -5.15 10.96 -6.28
CA GLU A 260 -6.33 10.42 -5.60
C GLU A 260 -6.88 11.38 -4.55
N GLN A 261 -6.02 12.03 -3.76
CA GLN A 261 -6.46 13.02 -2.77
C GLN A 261 -7.10 14.25 -3.42
N ILE A 262 -6.59 14.65 -4.59
CA ILE A 262 -7.21 15.72 -5.37
C ILE A 262 -8.61 15.31 -5.84
N LEU A 263 -8.74 14.10 -6.40
CA LEU A 263 -10.03 13.59 -6.86
C LEU A 263 -11.00 13.32 -5.71
N ALA A 264 -10.52 12.96 -4.52
CA ALA A 264 -11.34 12.74 -3.33
C ALA A 264 -12.13 13.99 -2.89
N ARG A 265 -11.76 15.18 -3.38
CA ARG A 265 -12.52 16.41 -3.15
C ARG A 265 -13.70 16.59 -4.09
N HIS A 266 -13.71 15.88 -5.21
CA HIS A 266 -14.81 15.96 -6.15
C HIS A 266 -16.03 15.22 -5.56
N PRO A 267 -17.23 15.83 -5.51
CA PRO A 267 -18.41 15.26 -4.82
C PRO A 267 -18.88 13.91 -5.39
N ALA A 268 -18.53 13.61 -6.64
CA ALA A 268 -18.87 12.33 -7.27
C ALA A 268 -17.85 11.20 -7.03
N ILE A 269 -16.73 11.47 -6.35
CA ILE A 269 -15.62 10.52 -6.21
C ILE A 269 -15.42 10.13 -4.75
N THR A 270 -15.40 8.83 -4.50
CA THR A 270 -14.99 8.23 -3.23
C THR A 270 -13.59 7.64 -3.39
N PRO A 271 -12.60 8.04 -2.58
CA PRO A 271 -11.25 7.48 -2.66
C PRO A 271 -11.21 6.06 -2.09
N GLY A 272 -10.96 5.05 -2.93
CA GLY A 272 -10.86 3.66 -2.47
C GLY A 272 -9.49 3.30 -1.87
N GLY A 273 -8.44 4.02 -2.28
CA GLY A 273 -7.06 3.72 -1.93
C GLY A 273 -6.56 2.43 -2.59
N GLU A 274 -5.59 1.79 -1.95
CA GLU A 274 -4.99 0.55 -2.45
C GLU A 274 -5.90 -0.65 -2.15
N LEU A 275 -6.71 -1.07 -3.13
CA LEU A 275 -7.68 -2.17 -3.00
C LEU A 275 -7.08 -3.51 -3.45
N ASP A 276 -6.91 -4.50 -2.58
CA ASP A 276 -6.41 -5.82 -3.03
C ASP A 276 -7.48 -6.70 -3.73
N ILE A 277 -8.65 -6.15 -4.08
CA ILE A 277 -9.74 -6.94 -4.70
C ILE A 277 -9.27 -7.61 -5.98
N LEU A 278 -8.70 -6.83 -6.92
CA LEU A 278 -8.25 -7.35 -8.20
C LEU A 278 -7.03 -8.29 -8.05
N PRO A 279 -5.93 -7.93 -7.35
CA PRO A 279 -4.82 -8.86 -7.10
C PRO A 279 -5.27 -10.17 -6.45
N TRP A 280 -6.20 -10.13 -5.50
CA TRP A 280 -6.74 -11.32 -4.85
C TRP A 280 -7.54 -12.18 -5.85
N LEU A 281 -8.42 -11.59 -6.66
CA LEU A 281 -9.17 -12.31 -7.69
C LEU A 281 -8.24 -12.97 -8.72
N VAL A 282 -7.18 -12.26 -9.14
CA VAL A 282 -6.17 -12.79 -10.05
C VAL A 282 -5.45 -13.98 -9.42
N ALA A 283 -4.95 -13.85 -8.19
CA ALA A 283 -4.25 -14.92 -7.48
C ALA A 283 -5.12 -16.17 -7.31
N GLN A 284 -6.42 -16.01 -7.06
CA GLN A 284 -7.35 -17.11 -6.80
C GLN A 284 -7.88 -17.79 -8.08
N ARG A 285 -8.03 -17.04 -9.18
CA ARG A 285 -8.80 -17.51 -10.35
C ARG A 285 -8.00 -17.51 -11.66
N LEU A 286 -6.86 -16.84 -11.70
CA LEU A 286 -6.04 -16.62 -12.88
C LEU A 286 -4.55 -16.91 -12.61
N SER A 287 -4.25 -17.86 -11.72
CA SER A 287 -2.88 -18.32 -11.48
C SER A 287 -2.53 -19.53 -12.36
N PRO A 288 -1.34 -19.57 -13.03
CA PRO A 288 -0.36 -18.49 -13.10
C PRO A 288 -0.83 -17.35 -14.02
N PHE A 289 -0.61 -16.10 -13.58
CA PHE A 289 -0.89 -14.89 -14.38
C PHE A 289 0.39 -14.43 -15.08
N PRO A 290 0.36 -13.97 -16.35
CA PRO A 290 -0.82 -13.76 -17.19
C PRO A 290 -1.35 -14.97 -17.98
N ASP A 291 -0.62 -16.09 -18.07
CA ASP A 291 -0.92 -17.21 -18.96
C ASP A 291 -2.33 -17.81 -18.79
N ALA A 292 -2.82 -17.93 -17.56
CA ALA A 292 -4.16 -18.46 -17.28
C ALA A 292 -5.30 -17.60 -17.85
N VAL A 293 -5.03 -16.33 -18.16
CA VAL A 293 -6.02 -15.43 -18.79
C VAL A 293 -6.29 -15.87 -20.24
N MET A 294 -5.27 -16.33 -20.96
CA MET A 294 -5.39 -16.73 -22.37
C MET A 294 -6.33 -17.91 -22.58
N ASN A 295 -6.48 -18.74 -21.55
CA ASN A 295 -7.38 -19.90 -21.55
C ASN A 295 -8.71 -19.62 -20.85
N SER A 296 -8.97 -18.37 -20.45
CA SER A 296 -10.21 -18.00 -19.75
C SER A 296 -11.31 -17.65 -20.75
N SER A 297 -12.48 -18.24 -20.57
CA SER A 297 -13.65 -17.90 -21.37
C SER A 297 -14.17 -16.49 -21.02
N ARG A 298 -14.86 -15.86 -21.97
CA ARG A 298 -15.56 -14.58 -21.74
C ARG A 298 -16.51 -14.62 -20.54
N GLN A 299 -17.15 -15.77 -20.30
CA GLN A 299 -18.01 -16.00 -19.13
C GLN A 299 -17.22 -15.97 -17.82
N LYS A 300 -16.01 -16.56 -17.79
CA LYS A 300 -15.14 -16.52 -16.60
C LYS A 300 -14.66 -15.10 -16.33
N LEU A 301 -14.32 -14.33 -17.37
CA LEU A 301 -13.96 -12.91 -17.24
C LEU A 301 -15.15 -12.07 -16.76
N ALA A 302 -16.36 -12.32 -17.26
CA ALA A 302 -17.57 -11.65 -16.76
C ALA A 302 -17.80 -11.92 -15.27
N ALA A 303 -17.65 -13.18 -14.83
CA ALA A 303 -17.77 -13.51 -13.40
C ALA A 303 -16.72 -12.81 -12.52
N LEU A 304 -15.51 -12.58 -13.02
CA LEU A 304 -14.49 -11.79 -12.32
C LEU A 304 -14.86 -10.30 -12.25
N SER A 305 -15.40 -9.75 -13.34
CA SER A 305 -15.94 -8.39 -13.41
C SER A 305 -17.03 -8.18 -12.35
N ASP A 306 -18.00 -9.11 -12.30
CA ASP A 306 -19.11 -9.08 -11.32
C ASP A 306 -18.60 -9.20 -9.88
N GLY A 307 -17.64 -10.11 -9.64
CA GLY A 307 -17.03 -10.29 -8.32
C GLY A 307 -16.29 -9.05 -7.82
N TYR A 308 -15.55 -8.36 -8.70
CA TYR A 308 -14.89 -7.10 -8.37
C TYR A 308 -15.92 -6.00 -8.03
N LEU A 309 -16.97 -5.86 -8.85
CA LEU A 309 -18.02 -4.86 -8.61
C LEU A 309 -18.85 -5.15 -7.36
N ALA A 310 -19.06 -6.43 -7.01
CA ALA A 310 -19.73 -6.81 -5.77
C ALA A 310 -18.89 -6.43 -4.55
N ALA A 311 -17.59 -6.77 -4.56
CA ALA A 311 -16.69 -6.41 -3.48
C ALA A 311 -16.54 -4.89 -3.31
N LEU A 312 -16.55 -4.12 -4.41
CA LEU A 312 -16.58 -2.65 -4.34
C LEU A 312 -17.85 -2.13 -3.66
N ARG A 313 -19.02 -2.65 -4.04
CA ARG A 313 -20.31 -2.26 -3.42
C ARG A 313 -20.37 -2.60 -1.94
N ASP A 314 -19.79 -3.72 -1.52
CA ASP A 314 -19.74 -4.11 -0.11
C ASP A 314 -18.87 -3.17 0.73
N LEU A 315 -17.76 -2.67 0.16
CA LEU A 315 -16.86 -1.73 0.82
C LEU A 315 -17.37 -0.28 0.78
N PHE A 316 -18.05 0.10 -0.31
CA PHE A 316 -18.48 1.46 -0.59
C PHE A 316 -19.95 1.49 -1.06
N PRO A 317 -20.91 1.15 -0.19
CA PRO A 317 -22.31 0.95 -0.59
C PRO A 317 -22.99 2.21 -1.12
N ASP A 318 -22.57 3.38 -0.64
CA ASP A 318 -23.17 4.68 -0.98
C ASP A 318 -22.36 5.47 -2.03
N ALA A 319 -21.27 4.90 -2.55
CA ALA A 319 -20.38 5.61 -3.47
C ALA A 319 -20.93 5.64 -4.90
N LEU A 320 -20.94 6.83 -5.51
CA LEU A 320 -21.29 7.01 -6.93
C LEU A 320 -20.21 6.48 -7.86
N SER A 321 -18.95 6.78 -7.54
CA SER A 321 -17.76 6.30 -8.24
C SER A 321 -16.62 6.15 -7.26
N VAL A 322 -15.89 5.04 -7.35
CA VAL A 322 -14.76 4.71 -6.46
C VAL A 322 -13.49 4.67 -7.27
N THR A 323 -12.43 5.30 -6.77
CA THR A 323 -11.07 5.13 -7.33
C THR A 323 -10.42 3.88 -6.76
N ASP A 324 -9.88 3.04 -7.64
CA ASP A 324 -8.95 1.97 -7.28
C ASP A 324 -7.52 2.44 -7.56
N LYS A 325 -6.90 3.04 -6.54
CA LYS A 325 -5.53 3.53 -6.65
C LYS A 325 -4.58 2.49 -6.13
N ARG A 326 -3.83 1.86 -7.03
CA ARG A 326 -2.62 1.13 -6.66
C ARG A 326 -1.50 1.41 -7.63
N PRO A 327 -0.28 1.67 -7.14
CA PRO A 327 0.88 1.83 -8.03
C PRO A 327 1.00 0.66 -9.01
N ASP A 328 0.91 -0.58 -8.54
CA ASP A 328 1.05 -1.81 -9.33
C ASP A 328 -0.14 -2.16 -10.24
N ASN A 329 -1.23 -1.37 -10.28
CA ASN A 329 -2.35 -1.61 -11.21
C ASN A 329 -1.91 -1.57 -12.68
N PHE A 330 -0.76 -0.95 -13.01
CA PHE A 330 -0.21 -0.97 -14.36
C PHE A 330 0.09 -2.39 -14.88
N LEU A 331 0.33 -3.36 -13.98
CA LEU A 331 0.55 -4.77 -14.33
C LEU A 331 -0.72 -5.47 -14.82
N PHE A 332 -1.89 -4.90 -14.50
CA PHE A 332 -3.19 -5.51 -14.78
C PHE A 332 -3.99 -4.77 -15.85
N LEU A 333 -3.47 -3.71 -16.50
CA LEU A 333 -4.29 -2.88 -17.40
C LEU A 333 -4.92 -3.65 -18.56
N GLY A 334 -4.18 -4.60 -19.16
CA GLY A 334 -4.74 -5.49 -20.19
C GLY A 334 -5.96 -6.27 -19.70
N LEU A 335 -5.87 -6.87 -18.51
CA LEU A 335 -6.99 -7.57 -17.86
C LEU A 335 -8.12 -6.59 -17.49
N ILE A 336 -7.79 -5.44 -16.90
CA ILE A 336 -8.77 -4.40 -16.52
C ILE A 336 -9.60 -3.98 -17.73
N LYS A 337 -8.98 -3.74 -18.89
CA LYS A 337 -9.70 -3.39 -20.12
C LYS A 337 -10.54 -4.53 -20.66
N CYS A 338 -10.16 -5.78 -20.41
CA CYS A 338 -11.02 -6.94 -20.71
C CYS A 338 -12.23 -7.00 -19.77
N LEU A 339 -12.02 -6.84 -18.46
CA LEU A 339 -13.10 -6.91 -17.45
C LEU A 339 -14.06 -5.72 -17.55
N PHE A 340 -13.54 -4.54 -17.88
CA PHE A 340 -14.23 -3.25 -17.88
C PHE A 340 -13.82 -2.44 -19.13
N PRO A 341 -14.49 -2.66 -20.27
CA PRO A 341 -14.18 -1.94 -21.51
C PRO A 341 -14.21 -0.41 -21.38
N ARG A 342 -14.98 0.12 -20.43
CA ARG A 342 -15.13 1.57 -20.19
C ARG A 342 -14.31 2.08 -19.01
N ALA A 343 -13.47 1.24 -18.39
CA ALA A 343 -12.59 1.69 -17.31
C ALA A 343 -11.70 2.83 -17.78
N ARG A 344 -11.56 3.84 -16.91
CA ARG A 344 -10.67 4.98 -17.09
C ARG A 344 -9.41 4.76 -16.27
N ILE A 345 -8.26 5.07 -16.85
CA ILE A 345 -6.96 4.82 -16.24
C ILE A 345 -6.24 6.15 -16.08
N ILE A 346 -5.88 6.48 -14.86
CA ILE A 346 -5.05 7.62 -14.52
C ILE A 346 -3.66 7.08 -14.25
N TYR A 347 -2.73 7.36 -15.15
CA TYR A 347 -1.33 6.98 -15.01
C TYR A 347 -0.54 8.17 -14.48
N THR A 348 0.09 8.04 -13.33
CA THR A 348 1.00 9.06 -12.79
C THR A 348 2.43 8.78 -13.19
N ARG A 349 3.10 9.81 -13.71
CA ARG A 349 4.54 9.79 -14.02
C ARG A 349 5.24 10.93 -13.32
N ARG A 350 6.54 10.78 -13.13
CA ARG A 350 7.42 11.78 -12.52
C ARG A 350 8.79 11.73 -13.20
N GLN A 351 9.58 12.78 -13.06
CA GLN A 351 10.98 12.75 -13.48
C GLN A 351 11.67 11.45 -12.98
N PRO A 352 12.31 10.65 -13.87
CA PRO A 352 12.76 9.29 -13.53
C PRO A 352 13.77 9.19 -12.38
N LEU A 353 14.76 10.09 -12.32
CA LEU A 353 15.77 10.11 -11.26
C LEU A 353 15.14 10.46 -9.90
N ASP A 354 14.24 11.45 -9.87
CA ASP A 354 13.49 11.79 -8.67
C ASP A 354 12.60 10.63 -8.21
N ASN A 355 11.98 9.90 -9.14
CA ASN A 355 11.18 8.74 -8.82
C ASN A 355 12.05 7.62 -8.22
N CYS A 356 13.17 7.27 -8.87
CA CYS A 356 14.08 6.22 -8.39
C CYS A 356 14.62 6.53 -6.98
N LEU A 357 15.07 7.76 -6.74
CA LEU A 357 15.51 8.19 -5.40
C LEU A 357 14.36 8.15 -4.39
N SER A 358 13.17 8.62 -4.78
CA SER A 358 12.01 8.62 -3.89
C SER A 358 11.54 7.23 -3.50
N ILE A 359 11.81 6.21 -4.33
CA ILE A 359 11.60 4.79 -4.00
C ILE A 359 12.72 4.32 -3.06
N TYR A 360 13.97 4.59 -3.40
CA TYR A 360 15.16 4.14 -2.67
C TYR A 360 15.23 4.67 -1.22
N PHE A 361 14.68 5.85 -0.96
CA PHE A 361 14.63 6.46 0.38
C PHE A 361 13.48 5.93 1.26
N GLN A 362 12.74 4.92 0.81
CA GLN A 362 11.58 4.39 1.53
C GLN A 362 11.81 2.96 1.98
N GLN A 363 11.37 2.65 3.21
CA GLN A 363 11.31 1.28 3.68
C GLN A 363 10.07 0.58 3.11
N LEU A 364 10.20 0.04 1.90
CA LEU A 364 9.11 -0.65 1.20
C LEU A 364 9.01 -2.13 1.61
N GLY A 365 7.87 -2.77 1.34
CA GLY A 365 7.65 -4.18 1.65
C GLY A 365 8.53 -5.14 0.85
N GLY A 366 8.65 -6.40 1.30
CA GLY A 366 9.53 -7.41 0.72
C GLY A 366 9.30 -7.71 -0.78
N ASN A 367 8.07 -7.55 -1.26
CA ASN A 367 7.69 -7.76 -2.67
C ASN A 367 8.25 -6.68 -3.62
N LEU A 368 8.70 -5.55 -3.09
CA LEU A 368 9.27 -4.43 -3.83
C LEU A 368 10.81 -4.46 -3.75
N ASN A 369 11.40 -5.65 -3.90
CA ASN A 369 12.83 -5.89 -3.68
C ASN A 369 13.76 -5.10 -4.63
N TYR A 370 13.26 -4.67 -5.80
CA TYR A 370 13.98 -3.76 -6.70
C TYR A 370 14.33 -2.42 -6.05
N ALA A 371 13.57 -1.99 -5.03
CA ALA A 371 13.74 -0.70 -4.36
C ALA A 371 15.02 -0.59 -3.52
N THR A 372 15.68 -1.73 -3.24
CA THR A 372 16.85 -1.80 -2.35
C THR A 372 18.17 -1.46 -3.03
N ASP A 373 18.15 -1.22 -4.34
CA ASP A 373 19.32 -0.86 -5.13
C ASP A 373 18.88 0.11 -6.24
N LEU A 374 19.62 1.21 -6.41
CA LEU A 374 19.26 2.24 -7.38
C LEU A 374 19.32 1.75 -8.83
N ALA A 375 20.28 0.89 -9.16
CA ALA A 375 20.41 0.34 -10.51
C ALA A 375 19.28 -0.66 -10.81
N ASP A 376 18.89 -1.47 -9.82
CA ASP A 376 17.74 -2.36 -9.92
C ASP A 376 16.42 -1.57 -10.01
N THR A 377 16.29 -0.47 -9.26
CA THR A 377 15.15 0.44 -9.36
C THR A 377 15.05 1.07 -10.75
N ALA A 378 16.16 1.58 -11.29
CA ALA A 378 16.19 2.15 -12.64
C ALA A 378 15.91 1.11 -13.73
N HIS A 379 16.42 -0.11 -13.57
CA HIS A 379 16.07 -1.22 -14.46
C HIS A 379 14.55 -1.50 -14.43
N TYR A 380 13.96 -1.63 -13.24
CA TYR A 380 12.52 -1.87 -13.11
C TYR A 380 11.71 -0.72 -13.72
N TYR A 381 12.14 0.54 -13.53
CA TYR A 381 11.54 1.71 -14.15
C TYR A 381 11.45 1.58 -15.67
N ARG A 382 12.50 1.07 -16.33
CA ARG A 382 12.50 0.83 -17.79
C ARG A 382 11.54 -0.24 -18.24
N GLN A 383 11.47 -1.35 -17.51
CA GLN A 383 10.49 -2.41 -17.81
C GLN A 383 9.07 -1.84 -17.71
N HIS A 384 8.81 -1.06 -16.65
CA HIS A 384 7.56 -0.32 -16.48
C HIS A 384 7.29 0.66 -17.62
N ASP A 385 8.25 1.47 -18.05
CA ASP A 385 8.06 2.45 -19.12
C ASP A 385 7.73 1.76 -20.46
N GLY A 386 8.41 0.65 -20.78
CA GLY A 386 8.10 -0.18 -21.94
C GLY A 386 6.68 -0.76 -21.89
N LEU A 387 6.23 -1.21 -20.72
CA LEU A 387 4.89 -1.74 -20.52
C LEU A 387 3.80 -0.66 -20.61
N ILE A 388 4.02 0.52 -20.03
CA ILE A 388 3.08 1.64 -20.17
C ILE A 388 3.00 2.09 -21.63
N THR A 389 4.12 2.15 -22.34
CA THR A 389 4.15 2.44 -23.79
C THR A 389 3.28 1.46 -24.58
N HIS A 390 3.36 0.16 -24.24
CA HIS A 390 2.50 -0.86 -24.84
C HIS A 390 1.01 -0.64 -24.56
N TRP A 391 0.65 -0.33 -23.31
CA TRP A 391 -0.74 -0.04 -22.94
C TRP A 391 -1.30 1.22 -23.63
N GLN A 392 -0.48 2.27 -23.73
CA GLN A 392 -0.86 3.49 -24.45
C GLN A 392 -1.08 3.20 -25.95
N ARG A 393 -0.35 2.27 -26.56
CA ARG A 393 -0.64 1.83 -27.94
C ARG A 393 -1.95 1.05 -28.04
N CYS A 394 -2.27 0.23 -27.03
CA CYS A 394 -3.47 -0.60 -27.06
C CYS A 394 -4.77 0.19 -26.80
N PHE A 395 -4.76 1.19 -25.92
CA PHE A 395 -5.96 1.96 -25.54
C PHE A 395 -5.65 3.41 -25.13
N SER A 396 -4.99 4.14 -26.02
CA SER A 396 -4.53 5.53 -25.81
C SER A 396 -5.59 6.50 -25.29
N ARG A 397 -6.85 6.34 -25.70
CA ARG A 397 -7.95 7.22 -25.27
C ARG A 397 -8.39 7.02 -23.83
N ASP A 398 -8.00 5.91 -23.20
CA ASP A 398 -8.44 5.54 -21.85
C ASP A 398 -7.36 5.75 -20.78
N ILE A 399 -6.11 6.03 -21.17
CA ILE A 399 -5.01 6.33 -20.25
C ILE A 399 -4.74 7.83 -20.25
N PHE A 400 -5.11 8.51 -19.18
CA PHE A 400 -4.73 9.89 -18.93
C PHE A 400 -3.41 9.92 -18.15
N THR A 401 -2.39 10.57 -18.72
CA THR A 401 -1.09 10.71 -18.07
C THR A 401 -1.05 11.99 -17.25
N VAL A 402 -0.87 11.86 -15.94
CA VAL A 402 -0.63 12.97 -15.03
C VAL A 402 0.86 13.08 -14.78
N ASP A 403 1.47 14.13 -15.29
CA ASP A 403 2.85 14.47 -14.96
C ASP A 403 2.90 15.17 -13.60
N TYR A 404 3.61 14.59 -12.64
CA TYR A 404 3.75 15.11 -11.29
C TYR A 404 4.35 16.51 -11.27
N ASP A 405 5.36 16.75 -12.10
CA ASP A 405 6.10 18.02 -12.10
C ASP A 405 5.26 19.14 -12.72
N GLU A 406 4.47 18.84 -13.76
CA GLU A 406 3.47 19.77 -14.29
C GLU A 406 2.33 20.05 -13.29
N LEU A 407 1.80 19.01 -12.63
CA LEU A 407 0.74 19.13 -11.63
C LEU A 407 1.14 20.05 -10.47
N VAL A 408 2.36 19.89 -9.96
CA VAL A 408 2.88 20.73 -8.88
C VAL A 408 3.24 22.14 -9.39
N ALA A 409 3.65 22.28 -10.65
CA ALA A 409 3.98 23.58 -11.22
C ALA A 409 2.75 24.45 -11.49
N GLY A 410 1.65 23.85 -11.95
CA GLY A 410 0.40 24.50 -12.30
C GLY A 410 -0.75 23.49 -12.32
N PRO A 411 -1.48 23.29 -11.20
CA PRO A 411 -2.43 22.19 -11.08
C PRO A 411 -3.70 22.38 -11.92
N GLU A 412 -4.24 23.60 -12.03
CA GLU A 412 -5.55 23.80 -12.63
C GLU A 412 -5.66 23.29 -14.08
N PRO A 413 -4.75 23.59 -15.03
CA PRO A 413 -4.82 23.06 -16.38
C PRO A 413 -4.82 21.52 -16.43
N VAL A 414 -3.97 20.89 -15.61
CA VAL A 414 -3.87 19.42 -15.53
C VAL A 414 -5.17 18.82 -15.00
N LEU A 415 -5.75 19.43 -13.96
CA LEU A 415 -6.99 18.95 -13.34
C LEU A 415 -8.21 19.18 -14.23
N ARG A 416 -8.28 20.27 -14.98
CA ARG A 416 -9.35 20.49 -15.96
C ARG A 416 -9.35 19.39 -17.03
N GLY A 417 -8.19 19.11 -17.62
CA GLY A 417 -8.05 18.02 -18.59
C GLY A 417 -8.37 16.64 -18.01
N LEU A 418 -7.95 16.39 -16.76
CA LEU A 418 -8.27 15.13 -16.08
C LEU A 418 -9.79 14.95 -15.87
N LEU A 419 -10.47 15.96 -15.31
CA LEU A 419 -11.92 15.87 -15.04
C LEU A 419 -12.72 15.75 -16.33
N GLU A 420 -12.31 16.41 -17.41
CA GLU A 420 -12.92 16.25 -18.74
C GLU A 420 -12.86 14.79 -19.23
N VAL A 421 -11.69 14.14 -19.13
CA VAL A 421 -11.53 12.73 -19.54
C VAL A 421 -12.37 11.77 -18.67
N LEU A 422 -12.52 12.11 -17.39
CA LEU A 422 -13.37 11.38 -16.46
C LEU A 422 -14.88 11.68 -16.64
N ASN A 423 -15.25 12.61 -17.52
CA ASN A 423 -16.61 13.11 -17.69
C ASN A 423 -17.21 13.68 -16.39
N LEU A 424 -16.38 14.38 -15.60
CA LEU A 424 -16.77 15.04 -14.36
C LEU A 424 -16.83 16.55 -14.55
N PRO A 425 -17.80 17.25 -13.94
CA PRO A 425 -17.84 18.70 -13.97
C PRO A 425 -16.60 19.28 -13.27
N TRP A 426 -16.20 20.50 -13.65
CA TRP A 426 -15.17 21.22 -12.92
C TRP A 426 -15.66 21.53 -11.50
N ASP A 427 -14.85 21.15 -10.51
CA ASP A 427 -15.07 21.50 -9.10
C ASP A 427 -13.81 22.17 -8.53
N MET A 428 -13.98 23.37 -7.99
CA MET A 428 -12.89 24.16 -7.41
C MET A 428 -12.30 23.51 -6.16
N ASP A 429 -13.04 22.65 -5.45
CA ASP A 429 -12.55 22.00 -4.24
C ASP A 429 -11.45 20.97 -4.53
N CYS A 430 -11.30 20.51 -5.78
CA CYS A 430 -10.14 19.73 -6.23
C CYS A 430 -8.81 20.48 -6.03
N LEU A 431 -8.81 21.83 -6.08
CA LEU A 431 -7.62 22.64 -5.78
C LEU A 431 -7.36 22.77 -4.26
N ARG A 432 -8.34 22.41 -3.42
CA ARG A 432 -8.30 22.47 -1.95
C ARG A 432 -8.12 21.09 -1.31
N PHE A 433 -7.38 20.21 -1.97
CA PHE A 433 -7.18 18.82 -1.54
C PHE A 433 -6.49 18.64 -0.18
N ARG A 434 -5.82 19.67 0.34
CA ARG A 434 -5.29 19.65 1.72
C ARG A 434 -6.39 19.58 2.78
N ASP A 435 -7.59 20.03 2.44
CA ASP A 435 -8.73 20.06 3.35
C ASP A 435 -9.51 18.73 3.32
N ALA A 436 -8.98 17.69 2.64
CA ALA A 436 -9.56 16.36 2.60
C ALA A 436 -9.43 15.65 3.96
N ASP A 437 -10.58 15.24 4.52
CA ASP A 437 -10.70 14.57 5.82
C ASP A 437 -10.80 13.04 5.68
N ASN A 438 -10.16 12.47 4.66
CA ASN A 438 -10.13 11.05 4.39
C ASN A 438 -8.83 10.40 4.90
N LEU A 439 -8.88 9.08 5.09
CA LEU A 439 -7.70 8.29 5.43
C LEU A 439 -6.77 8.13 4.21
N VAL A 440 -5.47 8.34 4.45
CA VAL A 440 -4.42 8.25 3.42
C VAL A 440 -3.37 7.23 3.85
N LYS A 441 -3.53 6.01 3.36
CA LYS A 441 -2.58 4.91 3.63
C LYS A 441 -1.46 4.91 2.60
N THR A 442 -0.30 5.50 2.93
CA THR A 442 0.88 5.52 2.06
C THR A 442 2.15 5.85 2.85
N ALA A 443 3.31 5.39 2.41
CA ALA A 443 4.62 5.70 3.02
C ALA A 443 4.95 7.21 3.04
N SER A 444 4.26 8.00 2.21
CA SER A 444 4.43 9.45 2.08
C SER A 444 3.23 10.28 2.56
N VAL A 445 2.51 9.78 3.57
CA VAL A 445 1.30 10.42 4.10
C VAL A 445 1.51 11.90 4.44
N TRP A 446 2.63 12.22 5.10
CA TRP A 446 2.95 13.58 5.50
C TRP A 446 3.29 14.50 4.32
N GLN A 447 4.00 14.00 3.31
CA GLN A 447 4.32 14.77 2.10
C GLN A 447 3.06 15.10 1.28
N VAL A 448 2.13 14.16 1.18
CA VAL A 448 0.87 14.38 0.46
C VAL A 448 0.03 15.46 1.16
N ARG A 449 0.07 15.51 2.49
CA ARG A 449 -0.70 16.47 3.30
C ARG A 449 -0.06 17.87 3.38
N GLU A 450 1.24 18.01 3.13
CA GLU A 450 1.93 19.32 3.10
C GLU A 450 1.51 20.20 1.91
N GLY A 451 0.87 19.61 0.89
CA GLY A 451 0.36 20.32 -0.28
C GLY A 451 1.27 20.22 -1.50
N LEU A 452 0.92 20.93 -2.59
CA LEU A 452 1.73 20.97 -3.80
C LEU A 452 2.97 21.83 -3.54
N HIS A 453 4.11 21.19 -3.36
CA HIS A 453 5.40 21.85 -3.21
C HIS A 453 6.41 21.36 -4.25
N ARG A 454 7.20 22.30 -4.80
CA ARG A 454 8.24 21.98 -5.78
C ARG A 454 9.49 21.34 -5.18
N HIS A 455 9.59 21.21 -3.84
CA HIS A 455 10.76 20.65 -3.16
C HIS A 455 11.09 19.21 -3.57
N SER A 456 10.08 18.44 -3.99
CA SER A 456 10.28 17.07 -4.48
C SER A 456 10.72 17.03 -5.95
N SER A 457 10.47 18.09 -6.72
CA SER A 457 10.83 18.18 -8.13
C SER A 457 12.28 18.66 -8.27
N GLY A 458 13.13 17.83 -8.86
CA GLY A 458 14.55 18.13 -9.01
C GLY A 458 15.42 17.81 -7.80
N ARG A 459 14.88 17.09 -6.81
CA ARG A 459 15.61 16.66 -5.60
C ARG A 459 16.84 15.83 -5.95
N TRP A 460 16.81 15.08 -7.05
CA TRP A 460 17.94 14.29 -7.53
C TRP A 460 19.23 15.10 -7.72
N ARG A 461 19.13 16.42 -7.92
CA ARG A 461 20.31 17.30 -8.04
C ARG A 461 21.16 17.32 -6.78
N HIS A 462 20.56 17.19 -5.59
CA HIS A 462 21.29 17.06 -4.33
C HIS A 462 22.07 15.74 -4.21
N TYR A 463 21.71 14.76 -5.02
CA TYR A 463 22.28 13.41 -5.05
C TYR A 463 22.92 13.09 -6.42
N ALA A 464 23.35 14.11 -7.16
CA ALA A 464 23.77 13.97 -8.56
C ALA A 464 24.86 12.90 -8.77
N VAL A 465 25.82 12.81 -7.83
CA VAL A 465 26.89 11.81 -7.84
C VAL A 465 26.33 10.39 -7.67
N ALA A 466 25.38 10.21 -6.76
CA ALA A 466 24.77 8.90 -6.48
C ALA A 466 23.90 8.39 -7.63
N VAL A 467 23.32 9.28 -8.44
CA VAL A 467 22.43 8.92 -9.55
C VAL A 467 23.08 9.01 -10.94
N GLU A 468 24.37 9.33 -11.02
CA GLU A 468 25.07 9.54 -12.29
C GLU A 468 24.93 8.32 -13.22
N ASN A 469 25.20 7.14 -12.68
CA ASN A 469 25.11 5.87 -13.41
C ASN A 469 23.68 5.46 -13.80
N LEU A 470 22.66 6.09 -13.20
CA LEU A 470 21.27 5.74 -13.52
C LEU A 470 20.83 6.35 -14.84
N LYS A 471 21.43 7.45 -15.29
CA LYS A 471 21.07 8.10 -16.55
C LYS A 471 21.23 7.14 -17.73
N THR A 472 22.37 6.47 -17.82
CA THR A 472 22.64 5.46 -18.85
C THR A 472 21.72 4.25 -18.73
N ILE A 473 21.32 3.89 -17.50
CA ILE A 473 20.36 2.80 -17.33
C ILE A 473 18.98 3.23 -17.81
N LEU A 474 18.57 4.49 -17.64
CA LEU A 474 17.23 5.01 -17.96
C LEU A 474 17.06 5.43 -19.43
N GLU A 475 18.15 5.71 -20.14
CA GLU A 475 18.23 5.85 -21.61
C GLU A 475 18.05 4.48 -22.30
#